data_AF-A0A6S7IMZ5-F1
#
_entry.id   AF-A0A6S7IMZ5-F1
#
_cell.length_a   1.000
_cell.length_b   1.000
_cell.length_c   1.000
_cell.angle_alpha   90.00
_cell.angle_beta   90.00
_cell.angle_gamma   90.00
#
_symmetry.space_group_name_H-M   'P 1'
#
loop_
_entity.id
_entity.type
_entity.pdbx_description
1 polymer ?
#
loop_
_entity_poly.entity_id
_entity_poly.type
_entity_poly.pdbx_seq_one_letter_code
_entity_poly.pdbx_strand_id
1 'polypeptide(L)'
;NAPVDEYNLDRLEKIPSPHYILKAVDQLPPHVRKQDIERVLSKGRSQTGGLDTEIMIKENARVMLTNNVDIIDRLINGQLGTVVRVAVDSVSNKPSTIFVKFDDRNAGISAIQKSSSSFARENSVVPIQPVLARIKVRPGKPSSPEIQRLQFPLTLAWACTVHKVQGLTLDNIVVSFDLKRQRYFNHGQVYVALSRATSLNGLHILGTLENKHIRANPKVQEEYERLREISNLQPQLTTADLSNKDTFSICILNIRSFKKHSLDLINDPILSKCDILALTETQLSSNVENCEMNLILKDFSLHRQDHHSDKFLSLAVCYKETVTLNETEYFSSINGLKFVIYISGNNLSLSCLLLYRKHGGNIQQFIAGLDYIIRSCDIDIIFGDFNIDYFNDNSNSSLKELAESLNYVQLVNKPTFISSGSVLDHVYVKQSICNTIEANVVKCILF
;
A
#
# COMPACT_ATOMS: atom_id res chain seq x y z
N ASN A 1 6.36 -20.52 -19.63
CA ASN A 1 7.56 -20.16 -20.42
C ASN A 1 7.26 -20.31 -21.89
N ALA A 2 7.12 -21.51 -22.48
CA ALA A 2 6.95 -21.63 -23.94
C ALA A 2 5.93 -20.68 -24.63
N PRO A 3 4.68 -20.47 -24.15
CA PRO A 3 3.77 -19.50 -24.78
C PRO A 3 4.22 -18.04 -24.66
N VAL A 4 4.90 -17.72 -23.54
CA VAL A 4 5.50 -16.40 -23.31
C VAL A 4 6.67 -16.17 -24.27
N ASP A 5 7.52 -17.18 -24.43
CA ASP A 5 8.68 -17.13 -25.32
C ASP A 5 8.23 -16.96 -26.78
N GLU A 6 7.23 -17.74 -27.23
CA GLU A 6 6.62 -17.64 -28.56
C GLU A 6 6.04 -16.24 -28.82
N TYR A 7 5.27 -15.69 -27.88
CA TYR A 7 4.70 -14.35 -28.01
C TYR A 7 5.79 -13.27 -28.06
N ASN A 8 6.83 -13.40 -27.23
CA ASN A 8 7.96 -12.47 -27.23
C ASN A 8 8.72 -12.50 -28.57
N LEU A 9 8.90 -13.67 -29.17
CA LEU A 9 9.55 -13.82 -30.47
C LEU A 9 8.71 -13.23 -31.61
N ASP A 10 7.41 -13.52 -31.65
CA ASP A 10 6.48 -12.92 -32.63
C ASP A 10 6.50 -11.38 -32.56
N ARG A 11 6.52 -10.82 -31.34
CA ARG A 11 6.63 -9.37 -31.15
C ARG A 11 7.97 -8.81 -31.60
N LEU A 12 9.06 -9.53 -31.37
CA LEU A 12 10.40 -9.14 -31.81
C LEU A 12 10.51 -9.16 -33.36
N GLU A 13 9.97 -10.19 -34.01
CA GLU A 13 9.99 -10.33 -35.47
C GLU A 13 9.32 -9.15 -36.17
N LYS A 14 8.20 -8.67 -35.61
CA LYS A 14 7.42 -7.53 -36.12
C LYS A 14 8.15 -6.18 -36.08
N ILE A 15 9.29 -6.07 -35.39
CA ILE A 15 10.06 -4.81 -35.33
C ILE A 15 10.94 -4.68 -36.59
N PRO A 16 10.88 -3.57 -37.33
CA PRO A 16 11.64 -3.37 -38.58
C PRO A 16 13.14 -3.07 -38.39
N SER A 17 13.67 -3.13 -37.16
CA SER A 17 15.06 -2.80 -36.85
C SER A 17 16.02 -4.00 -36.99
N PRO A 18 17.35 -3.75 -37.13
CA PRO A 18 18.34 -4.80 -37.25
C PRO A 18 18.30 -5.79 -36.08
N HIS A 19 18.42 -7.07 -36.42
CA HIS A 19 18.38 -8.17 -35.47
C HIS A 19 19.77 -8.51 -34.93
N TYR A 20 19.91 -8.53 -33.61
CA TYR A 20 21.15 -8.90 -32.93
C TYR A 20 20.96 -10.21 -32.17
N ILE A 21 21.82 -11.19 -32.46
CA ILE A 21 21.88 -12.48 -31.77
C ILE A 21 23.08 -12.49 -30.84
N LEU A 22 22.83 -12.44 -29.54
CA LEU A 22 23.85 -12.34 -28.49
C LEU A 22 24.09 -13.73 -27.89
N LYS A 23 25.15 -14.40 -28.32
CA LYS A 23 25.56 -15.70 -27.77
C LYS A 23 26.45 -15.51 -26.55
N ALA A 24 26.15 -16.27 -25.50
CA ALA A 24 26.93 -16.26 -24.27
C ALA A 24 28.37 -16.76 -24.54
N VAL A 25 29.32 -16.23 -23.79
CA VAL A 25 30.71 -16.70 -23.79
C VAL A 25 30.92 -17.52 -22.52
N ASP A 26 31.08 -18.83 -22.69
CA ASP A 26 31.30 -19.76 -21.58
C ASP A 26 32.79 -20.15 -21.48
N GLN A 27 33.38 -19.92 -20.31
CA GLN A 27 34.71 -20.42 -19.95
C GLN A 27 34.56 -21.69 -19.12
N LEU A 28 35.17 -22.77 -19.61
CA LEU A 28 35.02 -24.10 -19.03
C LEU A 28 36.13 -24.41 -18.03
N PRO A 29 35.81 -25.07 -16.90
CA PRO A 29 36.82 -25.49 -15.93
C PRO A 29 37.69 -26.62 -16.50
N PRO A 30 38.99 -26.66 -16.13
CA PRO A 30 39.87 -27.74 -16.55
C PRO A 30 39.44 -29.08 -15.93
N HIS A 31 39.71 -30.19 -16.63
CA HIS A 31 39.50 -31.56 -16.16
C HIS A 31 38.03 -31.98 -15.86
N VAL A 32 37.04 -31.35 -16.51
CA VAL A 32 35.64 -31.78 -16.44
C VAL A 32 35.20 -32.43 -17.76
N ARG A 33 34.48 -33.56 -17.69
CA ARG A 33 33.98 -34.26 -18.88
C ARG A 33 33.00 -33.38 -19.65
N LYS A 34 33.12 -33.34 -20.98
CA LYS A 34 32.24 -32.56 -21.87
C LYS A 34 30.75 -32.83 -21.65
N GLN A 35 30.37 -34.10 -21.46
CA GLN A 35 28.98 -34.49 -21.16
C GLN A 35 28.42 -33.85 -19.88
N ASP A 36 29.25 -33.73 -18.83
CA ASP A 36 28.83 -33.10 -17.57
C ASP A 36 28.61 -31.59 -17.74
N ILE A 37 29.37 -30.94 -18.64
CA ILE A 37 29.25 -29.53 -19.02
C ILE A 37 27.99 -29.31 -19.85
N GLU A 38 27.79 -30.08 -20.91
CA GLU A 38 26.61 -29.99 -21.79
C GLU A 38 25.31 -30.22 -21.01
N ARG A 39 25.30 -31.16 -20.05
CA ARG A 39 24.16 -31.36 -19.15
C ARG A 39 23.86 -30.14 -18.29
N VAL A 40 24.87 -29.33 -17.93
CA VAL A 40 24.66 -28.12 -17.13
C VAL A 40 24.18 -26.97 -18.00
N LEU A 41 24.78 -26.78 -19.18
CA LEU A 41 24.46 -25.67 -20.08
C LEU A 41 23.16 -25.87 -20.87
N SER A 42 22.65 -27.11 -20.97
CA SER A 42 21.33 -27.42 -21.52
C SER A 42 20.16 -27.11 -20.57
N LYS A 43 20.45 -26.75 -19.31
CA LYS A 43 19.43 -26.38 -18.33
C LYS A 43 18.91 -24.97 -18.59
N GLY A 44 17.71 -24.68 -18.07
CA GLY A 44 17.09 -23.37 -18.18
C GLY A 44 17.81 -22.29 -17.35
N ARG A 45 17.51 -21.02 -17.67
CA ARG A 45 18.10 -19.80 -17.09
C ARG A 45 18.33 -19.81 -15.58
N SER A 46 17.36 -20.28 -14.80
CA SER A 46 17.44 -20.30 -13.33
C SER A 46 18.57 -21.19 -12.80
N GLN A 47 19.01 -22.16 -13.60
CA GLN A 47 20.08 -23.10 -13.26
C GLN A 47 21.41 -22.71 -13.92
N THR A 48 21.41 -21.69 -14.79
CA THR A 48 22.59 -21.15 -15.49
C THR A 48 22.92 -19.73 -15.02
N GLY A 49 22.78 -19.48 -13.72
CA GLY A 49 23.18 -18.21 -13.10
C GLY A 49 22.31 -17.00 -13.48
N GLY A 50 21.09 -17.24 -13.99
CA GLY A 50 20.20 -16.17 -14.42
C GLY A 50 20.43 -15.67 -15.84
N LEU A 51 21.41 -16.23 -16.57
CA LEU A 51 21.79 -15.79 -17.91
C LEU A 51 21.42 -16.82 -18.98
N ASP A 52 20.83 -16.34 -20.07
CA ASP A 52 20.50 -17.14 -21.24
C ASP A 52 21.73 -17.50 -22.07
N THR A 53 21.68 -18.66 -22.73
CA THR A 53 22.72 -19.06 -23.68
C THR A 53 22.69 -18.17 -24.93
N GLU A 54 21.51 -17.73 -25.34
CA GLU A 54 21.30 -16.89 -26.52
C GLU A 54 20.18 -15.89 -26.23
N ILE A 55 20.43 -14.62 -26.54
CA ILE A 55 19.44 -13.54 -26.41
C ILE A 55 19.28 -12.91 -27.79
N MET A 56 18.05 -12.87 -28.26
CA MET A 56 17.67 -12.13 -29.45
C MET A 56 17.17 -10.75 -29.05
N ILE A 57 17.74 -9.70 -29.66
CA ILE A 57 17.38 -8.32 -29.32
C ILE A 57 17.34 -7.45 -30.57
N LYS A 58 16.50 -6.42 -30.50
CA LYS A 58 16.33 -5.37 -31.52
C LYS A 58 16.19 -4.04 -30.81
N GLU A 59 16.49 -2.94 -31.49
CA GLU A 59 16.09 -1.61 -30.99
C GLU A 59 14.57 -1.53 -30.96
N ASN A 60 14.01 -0.90 -29.92
CA ASN A 60 12.60 -0.92 -29.52
C ASN A 60 12.09 -2.25 -28.94
N ALA A 61 12.97 -3.23 -28.71
CA ALA A 61 12.57 -4.46 -28.02
C ALA A 61 12.20 -4.17 -26.55
N ARG A 62 11.14 -4.82 -26.07
CA ARG A 62 10.75 -4.78 -24.67
C ARG A 62 11.55 -5.82 -23.91
N VAL A 63 12.22 -5.39 -22.84
CA VAL A 63 13.14 -6.23 -22.07
C VAL A 63 12.91 -6.15 -20.57
N MET A 64 13.39 -7.16 -19.87
CA MET A 64 13.41 -7.25 -18.41
C MET A 64 14.82 -7.62 -17.95
N LEU A 65 15.26 -7.00 -16.86
CA LEU A 65 16.52 -7.34 -16.20
C LEU A 65 16.40 -8.68 -15.48
N THR A 66 17.36 -9.59 -15.65
CA THR A 66 17.31 -10.96 -15.10
C THR A 66 18.12 -11.13 -13.81
N ASN A 67 19.01 -10.19 -13.52
CA ASN A 67 19.95 -10.25 -12.39
C ASN A 67 20.02 -8.87 -11.72
N ASN A 68 20.37 -8.85 -10.44
CA ASN A 68 20.69 -7.60 -9.76
C ASN A 68 22.02 -7.08 -10.29
N VAL A 69 22.01 -5.92 -10.93
CA VAL A 69 23.21 -5.24 -11.43
C VAL A 69 23.69 -4.23 -10.39
N ASP A 70 22.78 -3.38 -9.92
CA ASP A 70 23.04 -2.42 -8.85
C ASP A 70 21.75 -2.21 -8.05
N ILE A 71 21.73 -2.69 -6.81
CA ILE A 71 20.55 -2.63 -5.95
C ILE A 71 20.28 -1.18 -5.49
N ILE A 72 21.34 -0.41 -5.24
CA ILE A 72 21.24 0.97 -4.76
C ILE A 72 20.67 1.85 -5.87
N ASP A 73 21.11 1.62 -7.11
CA ASP A 73 20.64 2.34 -8.30
C ASP A 73 19.35 1.74 -8.89
N ARG A 74 18.66 0.86 -8.15
CA ARG A 74 17.37 0.22 -8.52
C ARG A 74 17.43 -0.60 -9.82
N LEU A 75 18.61 -1.06 -10.22
CA LEU A 75 18.82 -1.99 -11.32
C LEU A 75 18.76 -3.44 -10.79
N ILE A 76 17.54 -3.84 -10.43
CA ILE A 76 17.23 -5.13 -9.80
C ILE A 76 16.52 -6.09 -10.77
N ASN A 77 16.64 -7.38 -10.49
CA ASN A 77 15.95 -8.43 -11.26
C ASN A 77 14.43 -8.17 -11.29
N GLY A 78 13.84 -8.20 -12.48
CA GLY A 78 12.43 -7.91 -12.73
C GLY A 78 12.17 -6.51 -13.30
N GLN A 79 13.16 -5.62 -13.32
CA GLN A 79 12.99 -4.28 -13.87
C GLN A 79 12.68 -4.32 -15.37
N LEU A 80 11.56 -3.71 -15.76
CA LEU A 80 11.10 -3.64 -17.15
C LEU A 80 11.60 -2.37 -17.84
N GLY A 81 11.93 -2.49 -19.12
CA GLY A 81 12.40 -1.38 -19.92
C GLY A 81 12.34 -1.65 -21.42
N THR A 82 12.69 -0.65 -22.19
CA THR A 82 12.69 -0.70 -23.66
C THR A 82 14.09 -0.39 -24.17
N VAL A 83 14.58 -1.22 -25.09
CA VAL A 83 15.89 -1.02 -25.74
C VAL A 83 15.80 0.20 -26.65
N VAL A 84 16.66 1.17 -26.42
CA VAL A 84 16.75 2.38 -27.25
C VAL A 84 17.83 2.25 -28.30
N ARG A 85 18.98 1.66 -27.94
CA ARG A 85 20.10 1.50 -28.88
C ARG A 85 20.98 0.31 -28.52
N VAL A 86 21.52 -0.35 -29.53
CA VAL A 86 22.56 -1.38 -29.36
C VAL A 86 23.90 -0.85 -29.88
N ALA A 87 24.85 -0.60 -28.99
CA ALA A 87 26.21 -0.24 -29.39
C ALA A 87 27.01 -1.48 -29.75
N VAL A 88 27.61 -1.45 -30.94
CA VAL A 88 28.51 -2.48 -31.45
C VAL A 88 29.94 -1.96 -31.34
N ASP A 89 30.83 -2.80 -30.81
CA ASP A 89 32.24 -2.48 -30.77
C ASP A 89 32.84 -2.52 -32.19
N SER A 90 33.54 -1.45 -32.56
CA SER A 90 34.14 -1.26 -33.89
C SER A 90 35.19 -2.31 -34.26
N VAL A 91 35.86 -2.91 -33.28
CA VAL A 91 36.94 -3.88 -33.50
C VAL A 91 36.39 -5.29 -33.62
N SER A 92 35.57 -5.72 -32.64
CA SER A 92 35.03 -7.08 -32.62
C SER A 92 33.76 -7.27 -33.47
N ASN A 93 33.15 -6.17 -33.93
CA ASN A 93 31.84 -6.14 -34.58
C ASN A 93 30.74 -6.86 -33.76
N LYS A 94 30.90 -6.88 -32.43
CA LYS A 94 29.97 -7.50 -31.49
C LYS A 94 29.29 -6.45 -30.62
N PRO A 95 28.01 -6.64 -30.26
CA PRO A 95 27.33 -5.77 -29.31
C PRO A 95 28.08 -5.72 -27.97
N SER A 96 28.46 -4.52 -27.55
CA SER A 96 29.24 -4.28 -26.33
C SER A 96 28.40 -3.67 -25.22
N THR A 97 27.40 -2.85 -25.56
CA THR A 97 26.53 -2.18 -24.60
C THR A 97 25.14 -2.00 -25.18
N ILE A 98 24.12 -2.28 -24.36
CA ILE A 98 22.71 -2.12 -24.73
C ILE A 98 22.15 -0.99 -23.88
N PHE A 99 21.66 0.07 -24.52
CA PHE A 99 21.04 1.19 -23.83
C PHE A 99 19.55 0.92 -23.63
N VAL A 100 19.13 0.84 -22.37
CA VAL A 100 17.76 0.51 -21.98
C VAL A 100 17.14 1.70 -21.23
N LYS A 101 15.93 2.08 -21.64
CA LYS A 101 15.08 2.99 -20.88
C LYS A 101 14.16 2.19 -19.99
N PHE A 102 14.42 2.18 -18.68
CA PHE A 102 13.56 1.51 -17.71
C PHE A 102 12.28 2.30 -17.44
N ASP A 103 11.21 1.60 -17.06
CA ASP A 103 9.92 2.23 -16.74
C ASP A 103 9.97 3.03 -15.44
N ASP A 104 10.73 2.52 -14.45
CA ASP A 104 11.02 3.28 -13.25
C ASP A 104 11.99 4.41 -13.61
N ARG A 105 11.48 5.64 -13.53
CA ARG A 105 12.24 6.86 -13.82
C ARG A 105 13.43 7.06 -12.88
N ASN A 106 13.44 6.38 -11.73
CA ASN A 106 14.52 6.46 -10.75
C ASN A 106 15.58 5.36 -10.93
N ALA A 107 15.42 4.44 -11.89
CA ALA A 107 16.35 3.35 -12.08
C ALA A 107 17.54 3.75 -12.95
N GLY A 108 18.74 3.45 -12.47
CA GLY A 108 19.99 3.64 -13.20
C GLY A 108 20.49 5.09 -13.28
N ILE A 109 20.04 5.99 -12.41
CA ILE A 109 20.46 7.42 -12.43
C ILE A 109 21.98 7.51 -12.28
N SER A 110 22.54 6.78 -11.34
CA SER A 110 23.98 6.79 -11.08
C SER A 110 24.75 6.17 -12.25
N ALA A 111 24.23 5.09 -12.83
CA ALA A 111 24.79 4.43 -14.00
C ALA A 111 24.80 5.35 -15.24
N ILE A 112 23.76 6.16 -15.43
CA ILE A 112 23.70 7.17 -16.51
C ILE A 112 24.76 8.25 -16.28
N GLN A 113 24.87 8.79 -15.07
CA GLN A 113 25.81 9.87 -14.75
C GLN A 113 27.27 9.44 -14.86
N LYS A 114 27.59 8.20 -14.43
CA LYS A 114 28.93 7.61 -14.52
C LYS A 114 29.29 7.15 -15.93
N SER A 115 28.33 7.11 -16.86
CA SER A 115 28.57 6.65 -18.22
C SER A 115 29.50 7.60 -18.97
N SER A 116 30.50 7.05 -19.66
CA SER A 116 31.34 7.79 -20.62
C SER A 116 30.58 8.16 -21.90
N SER A 117 29.40 7.58 -22.14
CA SER A 117 28.59 7.84 -23.33
C SER A 117 27.75 9.10 -23.16
N SER A 118 27.92 10.09 -24.06
CA SER A 118 27.02 11.25 -24.12
C SER A 118 25.58 10.82 -24.42
N PHE A 119 25.40 9.79 -25.25
CA PHE A 119 24.10 9.24 -25.63
C PHE A 119 23.28 8.79 -24.41
N ALA A 120 23.92 8.15 -23.43
CA ALA A 120 23.26 7.70 -22.19
C ALA A 120 22.63 8.88 -21.43
N ARG A 121 23.39 9.97 -21.30
CA ARG A 121 22.98 11.18 -20.56
C ARG A 121 21.92 11.96 -21.32
N GLU A 122 22.11 12.18 -22.61
CA GLU A 122 21.18 12.92 -23.47
C GLU A 122 19.80 12.25 -23.56
N ASN A 123 19.75 10.92 -23.63
CA ASN A 123 18.50 10.18 -23.80
C ASN A 123 17.93 9.64 -22.48
N SER A 124 18.63 9.84 -21.36
CA SER A 124 18.30 9.25 -20.05
C SER A 124 18.10 7.73 -20.13
N VAL A 125 19.12 7.03 -20.66
CA VAL A 125 19.11 5.59 -20.90
C VAL A 125 20.27 4.91 -20.21
N VAL A 126 19.99 3.78 -19.56
CA VAL A 126 20.96 3.05 -18.75
C VAL A 126 21.81 2.15 -19.65
N PRO A 127 23.16 2.25 -19.60
CA PRO A 127 24.04 1.34 -20.31
C PRO A 127 24.10 -0.03 -19.60
N ILE A 128 23.61 -1.07 -20.25
CA ILE A 128 23.70 -2.45 -19.77
C ILE A 128 24.83 -3.17 -20.50
N GLN A 129 25.74 -3.74 -19.72
CA GLN A 129 26.90 -4.50 -20.20
C GLN A 129 26.78 -5.99 -19.82
N PRO A 130 27.54 -6.89 -20.45
CA PRO A 130 27.58 -8.29 -20.06
C PRO A 130 28.05 -8.47 -18.61
N VAL A 131 27.39 -9.36 -17.88
CA VAL A 131 27.76 -9.73 -16.50
C VAL A 131 28.29 -11.16 -16.46
N LEU A 132 29.18 -11.44 -15.50
CA LEU A 132 29.77 -12.76 -15.30
C LEU A 132 28.96 -13.54 -14.27
N ALA A 133 28.40 -14.68 -14.66
CA ALA A 133 27.79 -15.65 -13.76
C ALA A 133 28.69 -16.87 -13.57
N ARG A 134 28.79 -17.38 -12.34
CA ARG A 134 29.52 -18.61 -12.01
C ARG A 134 28.53 -19.74 -11.75
N ILE A 135 28.63 -20.81 -12.52
CA ILE A 135 27.70 -21.95 -12.52
C ILE A 135 28.44 -23.18 -12.02
N LYS A 136 28.07 -23.69 -10.84
CA LYS A 136 28.65 -24.93 -10.31
C LYS A 136 28.17 -26.14 -11.11
N VAL A 137 29.12 -26.94 -11.61
CA VAL A 137 28.80 -28.19 -12.33
C VAL A 137 28.04 -29.17 -11.43
N ARG A 138 28.36 -29.20 -10.14
CA ARG A 138 27.74 -30.05 -9.11
C ARG A 138 27.21 -29.16 -7.97
N PRO A 139 25.92 -28.75 -8.00
CA PRO A 139 25.31 -27.96 -6.95
C PRO A 139 25.45 -28.64 -5.58
N GLY A 140 25.68 -27.85 -4.52
CA GLY A 140 25.81 -28.36 -3.14
C GLY A 140 27.21 -28.86 -2.75
N LYS A 141 28.18 -28.94 -3.68
CA LYS A 141 29.58 -29.24 -3.34
C LYS A 141 30.43 -27.95 -3.31
N PRO A 142 31.13 -27.64 -2.20
CA PRO A 142 31.95 -26.43 -2.10
C PRO A 142 33.02 -26.35 -3.19
N SER A 143 33.77 -27.43 -3.40
CA SER A 143 34.86 -27.56 -4.38
C SER A 143 34.39 -28.02 -5.77
N SER A 144 33.11 -27.81 -6.11
CA SER A 144 32.65 -28.12 -7.46
C SER A 144 33.37 -27.21 -8.46
N PRO A 145 33.87 -27.75 -9.59
CA PRO A 145 34.33 -26.92 -10.69
C PRO A 145 33.17 -26.02 -11.17
N GLU A 146 33.53 -24.83 -11.65
CA GLU A 146 32.59 -23.77 -12.04
C GLU A 146 32.78 -23.41 -13.51
N ILE A 147 31.66 -23.27 -14.22
CA ILE A 147 31.61 -22.70 -15.56
C ILE A 147 31.36 -21.20 -15.39
N GLN A 148 32.15 -20.36 -16.05
CA GLN A 148 31.93 -18.92 -16.04
C GLN A 148 31.22 -18.51 -17.32
N ARG A 149 30.05 -17.88 -17.20
CA ARG A 149 29.23 -17.42 -18.32
C ARG A 149 29.22 -15.90 -18.37
N LEU A 150 29.61 -15.32 -19.49
CA LEU A 150 29.51 -13.89 -19.76
C LEU A 150 28.37 -13.62 -20.75
N GLN A 151 27.37 -12.85 -20.32
CA GLN A 151 26.19 -12.51 -21.12
C GLN A 151 25.46 -11.28 -20.57
N PHE A 152 24.69 -10.57 -21.40
CA PHE A 152 23.82 -9.50 -20.94
C PHE A 152 22.70 -10.01 -20.01
N PRO A 153 22.44 -9.35 -18.87
CA PRO A 153 21.40 -9.76 -17.92
C PRO A 153 19.99 -9.33 -18.37
N LEU A 154 19.62 -9.59 -19.63
CA LEU A 154 18.38 -9.14 -20.23
C LEU A 154 17.59 -10.30 -20.83
N THR A 155 16.28 -10.16 -20.88
CA THR A 155 15.38 -11.07 -21.59
C THR A 155 14.22 -10.30 -22.21
N LEU A 156 13.61 -10.82 -23.26
CA LEU A 156 12.41 -10.22 -23.85
C LEU A 156 11.23 -10.27 -22.86
N ALA A 157 10.41 -9.22 -22.85
CA ALA A 157 9.41 -9.01 -21.81
C ALA A 157 8.13 -8.30 -22.27
N TRP A 158 7.66 -8.57 -23.50
CA TRP A 158 6.28 -8.21 -23.87
C TRP A 158 5.26 -9.06 -23.12
N ALA A 159 5.60 -10.34 -22.92
CA ALA A 159 4.91 -11.25 -22.04
C ALA A 159 5.87 -11.76 -20.97
N CYS A 160 5.34 -11.97 -19.77
CA CYS A 160 6.03 -12.56 -18.63
C CYS A 160 5.12 -13.63 -18.01
N THR A 161 5.71 -14.60 -17.32
CA THR A 161 4.90 -15.53 -16.53
C THR A 161 4.40 -14.87 -15.24
N VAL A 162 3.25 -15.33 -14.74
CA VAL A 162 2.66 -14.84 -13.48
C VAL A 162 3.67 -14.88 -12.32
N HIS A 163 4.47 -15.94 -12.24
CA HIS A 163 5.53 -16.08 -11.21
C HIS A 163 6.61 -14.99 -11.30
N LYS A 164 6.85 -14.41 -12.49
CA LYS A 164 7.86 -13.37 -12.69
C LYS A 164 7.36 -11.96 -12.38
N VAL A 165 6.04 -11.76 -12.38
CA VAL A 165 5.42 -10.48 -12.04
C VAL A 165 4.87 -10.44 -10.61
N GLN A 166 5.07 -11.51 -9.84
CA GLN A 166 4.63 -11.57 -8.45
C GLN A 166 5.31 -10.46 -7.63
N GLY A 167 4.50 -9.63 -6.97
CA GLY A 167 4.98 -8.48 -6.20
C GLY A 167 5.09 -7.17 -6.99
N LEU A 168 4.91 -7.21 -8.32
CA LEU A 168 4.84 -5.99 -9.13
C LEU A 168 3.45 -5.33 -9.02
N THR A 169 3.42 -4.02 -9.16
CA THR A 169 2.20 -3.22 -9.26
C THR A 169 2.22 -2.52 -10.61
N LEU A 170 1.18 -2.73 -11.42
CA LEU A 170 1.14 -2.31 -12.82
C LEU A 170 -0.17 -1.58 -13.11
N ASP A 171 -0.09 -0.47 -13.83
CA ASP A 171 -1.27 0.34 -14.16
C ASP A 171 -2.14 -0.30 -15.23
N ASN A 172 -1.52 -0.91 -16.25
CA ASN A 172 -2.20 -1.58 -17.34
C ASN A 172 -1.57 -2.95 -17.58
N ILE A 173 -2.39 -4.00 -17.53
CA ILE A 173 -1.95 -5.38 -17.76
C ILE A 173 -2.91 -6.11 -18.68
N VAL A 174 -2.34 -7.02 -19.46
CA VAL A 174 -3.10 -7.98 -20.25
C VAL A 174 -2.82 -9.37 -19.69
N VAL A 175 -3.84 -10.02 -19.13
CA VAL A 175 -3.75 -11.38 -18.59
C VAL A 175 -4.39 -12.33 -19.60
N SER A 176 -3.59 -13.24 -20.15
CA SER A 176 -4.08 -14.30 -21.03
C SER A 176 -4.50 -15.52 -20.23
N PHE A 177 -5.74 -15.94 -20.45
CA PHE A 177 -6.33 -17.18 -19.95
C PHE A 177 -6.33 -18.30 -21.01
N ASP A 178 -5.61 -18.11 -22.12
CA ASP A 178 -5.47 -19.13 -23.16
C ASP A 178 -4.52 -20.24 -22.72
N LEU A 179 -5.12 -21.28 -22.16
CA LEU A 179 -4.41 -22.45 -21.69
C LEU A 179 -4.00 -23.35 -22.86
N LYS A 180 -2.77 -23.19 -23.39
CA LYS A 180 -2.27 -24.06 -24.50
C LYS A 180 -2.06 -25.52 -24.09
N ARG A 181 -1.34 -25.78 -22.98
CA ARG A 181 -0.92 -27.14 -22.55
C ARG A 181 -1.40 -27.56 -21.17
N GLN A 182 -1.88 -26.61 -20.37
CA GLN A 182 -2.34 -26.86 -19.01
C GLN A 182 -3.85 -26.95 -19.01
N ARG A 183 -4.44 -27.80 -18.17
CA ARG A 183 -5.91 -27.84 -18.02
C ARG A 183 -6.43 -26.84 -16.98
N TYR A 184 -5.57 -26.46 -16.03
CA TYR A 184 -5.91 -25.61 -14.90
C TYR A 184 -4.71 -24.77 -14.47
N PHE A 185 -4.98 -23.60 -13.90
CA PHE A 185 -3.99 -22.79 -13.19
C PHE A 185 -3.68 -23.39 -11.81
N ASN A 186 -2.50 -23.08 -11.27
CA ASN A 186 -2.17 -23.44 -9.88
C ASN A 186 -3.04 -22.64 -8.89
N HIS A 187 -3.19 -23.18 -7.68
CA HIS A 187 -3.92 -22.51 -6.60
C HIS A 187 -3.35 -21.10 -6.36
N GLY A 188 -4.23 -20.09 -6.31
CA GLY A 188 -3.88 -18.68 -6.11
C GLY A 188 -3.22 -17.98 -7.32
N GLN A 189 -2.86 -18.70 -8.39
CA GLN A 189 -2.12 -18.09 -9.51
C GLN A 189 -2.96 -17.06 -10.27
N VAL A 190 -4.26 -17.33 -10.47
CA VAL A 190 -5.18 -16.36 -11.08
C VAL A 190 -5.30 -15.11 -10.22
N TYR A 191 -5.47 -15.27 -8.91
CA TYR A 191 -5.51 -14.15 -7.97
C TYR A 191 -4.22 -13.32 -8.03
N VAL A 192 -3.04 -13.96 -8.06
CA VAL A 192 -1.76 -13.25 -8.21
C VAL A 192 -1.72 -12.45 -9.50
N ALA A 193 -2.17 -13.02 -10.63
CA ALA A 193 -2.16 -12.35 -11.93
C ALA A 193 -3.11 -11.12 -11.95
N LEU A 194 -4.34 -11.28 -11.47
CA LEU A 194 -5.35 -10.21 -11.48
C LEU A 194 -5.00 -9.08 -10.48
N SER A 195 -4.48 -9.43 -9.30
CA SER A 195 -4.09 -8.47 -8.27
C SER A 195 -2.85 -7.62 -8.61
N ARG A 196 -2.24 -7.80 -9.79
CA ARG A 196 -1.14 -6.91 -10.23
C ARG A 196 -1.66 -5.58 -10.78
N ALA A 197 -2.91 -5.53 -11.25
CA ALA A 197 -3.55 -4.33 -11.74
C ALA A 197 -3.94 -3.42 -10.57
N THR A 198 -3.65 -2.11 -10.67
CA THR A 198 -4.08 -1.13 -9.66
C THR A 198 -5.56 -0.76 -9.76
N SER A 199 -6.19 -1.02 -10.90
CA SER A 199 -7.60 -0.73 -11.14
C SER A 199 -8.22 -1.75 -12.09
N LEU A 200 -9.54 -1.89 -12.03
CA LEU A 200 -10.28 -2.76 -12.95
C LEU A 200 -10.17 -2.27 -14.41
N ASN A 201 -10.12 -0.95 -14.62
CA ASN A 201 -9.98 -0.36 -15.97
C ASN A 201 -8.64 -0.70 -16.62
N GLY A 202 -7.59 -0.86 -15.82
CA GLY A 202 -6.26 -1.26 -16.28
C GLY A 202 -6.10 -2.78 -16.47
N LEU A 203 -7.12 -3.58 -16.19
CA LEU A 203 -7.08 -5.03 -16.32
C LEU A 203 -7.77 -5.46 -17.63
N HIS A 204 -6.99 -6.01 -18.54
CA HIS A 204 -7.49 -6.59 -19.78
C HIS A 204 -7.33 -8.10 -19.78
N ILE A 205 -8.36 -8.81 -20.21
CA ILE A 205 -8.42 -10.27 -20.21
C ILE A 205 -8.43 -10.75 -21.66
N LEU A 206 -7.53 -11.68 -22.00
CA LEU A 206 -7.57 -12.42 -23.26
C LEU A 206 -8.02 -13.86 -22.98
N GLY A 207 -8.90 -14.39 -23.83
CA GLY A 207 -9.52 -15.70 -23.64
C GLY A 207 -10.70 -15.66 -22.65
N THR A 208 -11.17 -16.84 -22.25
CA THR A 208 -12.36 -16.97 -21.38
C THR A 208 -11.97 -17.28 -19.94
N LEU A 209 -12.41 -16.44 -19.01
CA LEU A 209 -12.31 -16.71 -17.57
C LEU A 209 -13.50 -17.55 -17.11
N GLU A 210 -13.24 -18.76 -16.65
CA GLU A 210 -14.24 -19.67 -16.10
C GLU A 210 -13.98 -19.94 -14.61
N ASN A 211 -15.04 -20.26 -13.85
CA ASN A 211 -14.95 -20.57 -12.42
C ASN A 211 -13.91 -21.66 -12.10
N LYS A 212 -13.74 -22.65 -13.00
CA LYS A 212 -12.75 -23.74 -12.84
C LYS A 212 -11.29 -23.24 -12.76
N HIS A 213 -11.01 -22.04 -13.27
CA HIS A 213 -9.66 -21.44 -13.23
C HIS A 213 -9.33 -20.84 -11.87
N ILE A 214 -10.35 -20.43 -11.09
CA ILE A 214 -10.17 -19.77 -9.80
C ILE A 214 -10.18 -20.85 -8.71
N ARG A 215 -9.00 -21.11 -8.14
CA ARG A 215 -8.84 -22.16 -7.12
C ARG A 215 -8.00 -21.63 -5.95
N ALA A 216 -8.51 -21.80 -4.74
CA ALA A 216 -7.75 -21.64 -3.51
C ALA A 216 -7.28 -23.02 -3.02
N ASN A 217 -6.17 -23.08 -2.29
CA ASN A 217 -5.72 -24.32 -1.66
C ASN A 217 -6.54 -24.53 -0.37
N PRO A 218 -7.26 -25.67 -0.20
CA PRO A 218 -8.07 -25.91 0.99
C PRO A 218 -7.30 -25.75 2.31
N LYS A 219 -6.05 -26.23 2.36
CA LYS A 219 -5.19 -26.08 3.55
C LYS A 219 -4.91 -24.62 3.92
N VAL A 220 -4.83 -23.75 2.92
CA VAL A 220 -4.64 -22.31 3.15
C VAL A 220 -5.95 -21.69 3.66
N GLN A 221 -7.10 -22.14 3.17
CA GLN A 221 -8.41 -21.69 3.68
C GLN A 221 -8.61 -22.11 5.14
N GLU A 222 -8.36 -23.38 5.46
CA GLU A 222 -8.40 -23.90 6.84
C GLU A 222 -7.47 -23.10 7.76
N GLU A 223 -6.25 -22.77 7.31
CA GLU A 223 -5.32 -21.96 8.09
C GLU A 223 -5.82 -20.52 8.27
N TYR A 224 -6.40 -19.90 7.24
CA TYR A 224 -7.03 -18.57 7.38
C TYR A 224 -8.23 -18.60 8.33
N GLU A 225 -9.01 -19.68 8.35
CA GLU A 225 -10.11 -19.89 9.30
C GLU A 225 -9.58 -20.02 10.73
N ARG A 226 -8.57 -20.88 10.95
CA ARG A 226 -7.88 -21.00 12.24
C ARG A 226 -7.33 -19.66 12.72
N LEU A 227 -6.71 -18.88 11.85
CA LEU A 227 -6.20 -17.54 12.19
C LEU A 227 -7.32 -16.56 12.55
N ARG A 228 -8.47 -16.62 11.88
CA ARG A 228 -9.66 -15.82 12.23
C ARG A 228 -10.23 -16.22 13.59
N GLU A 229 -10.28 -17.52 13.90
CA GLU A 229 -10.76 -18.03 15.19
C GLU A 229 -9.82 -17.69 16.35
N ILE A 230 -8.51 -17.76 16.13
CA ILE A 230 -7.50 -17.37 17.15
C ILE A 230 -7.45 -15.86 17.33
N SER A 231 -7.75 -15.10 16.27
CA SER A 231 -7.89 -13.67 16.41
C SER A 231 -9.09 -13.39 17.33
N ASN A 232 -8.83 -12.86 18.53
CA ASN A 232 -9.83 -12.23 19.39
C ASN A 232 -10.31 -10.89 18.74
N LEU A 233 -10.71 -10.97 17.48
CA LEU A 233 -11.45 -9.96 16.74
C LEU A 233 -12.94 -10.28 16.87
N GLN A 234 -13.41 -10.52 18.09
CA GLN A 234 -14.83 -10.34 18.34
C GLN A 234 -15.11 -8.84 18.29
N PRO A 235 -16.07 -8.37 17.47
CA PRO A 235 -16.65 -7.05 17.67
C PRO A 235 -17.18 -7.03 19.10
N GLN A 236 -16.59 -6.23 19.98
CA GLN A 236 -17.03 -6.15 21.38
C GLN A 236 -18.45 -5.57 21.50
N LEU A 237 -18.92 -4.88 20.46
CA LEU A 237 -20.26 -4.34 20.32
C LEU A 237 -20.98 -5.07 19.19
N THR A 238 -22.13 -5.67 19.51
CA THR A 238 -23.03 -6.20 18.49
C THR A 238 -23.94 -5.09 17.99
N THR A 239 -24.44 -5.22 16.76
CA THR A 239 -25.37 -4.22 16.22
C THR A 239 -26.72 -4.16 16.96
N ALA A 240 -26.97 -5.12 17.87
CA ALA A 240 -28.12 -5.15 18.76
C ALA A 240 -27.96 -4.16 19.92
N ASP A 241 -26.73 -3.97 20.44
CA ASP A 241 -26.43 -3.05 21.54
C ASP A 241 -26.68 -1.58 21.15
N LEU A 242 -26.46 -1.25 19.88
CA LEU A 242 -26.72 0.08 19.30
C LEU A 242 -28.16 0.29 18.82
N SER A 243 -29.00 -0.74 18.88
CA SER A 243 -30.40 -0.65 18.42
C SER A 243 -31.39 -0.30 19.54
N ASN A 244 -30.89 -0.09 20.77
CA ASN A 244 -31.72 0.35 21.87
C ASN A 244 -32.12 1.82 21.66
N LYS A 245 -33.41 2.11 21.60
CA LYS A 245 -33.92 3.45 21.23
C LYS A 245 -33.69 4.53 22.29
N ASP A 246 -33.29 4.11 23.49
CA ASP A 246 -33.12 5.02 24.64
C ASP A 246 -31.68 5.51 24.81
N THR A 247 -30.74 5.05 23.97
CA THR A 247 -29.33 5.44 24.04
C THR A 247 -28.93 6.27 22.83
N PHE A 248 -28.01 7.22 23.05
CA PHE A 248 -27.45 8.08 22.03
C PHE A 248 -25.99 7.72 21.78
N SER A 249 -25.58 7.64 20.52
CA SER A 249 -24.28 7.08 20.14
C SER A 249 -23.40 8.05 19.36
N ILE A 250 -22.20 8.30 19.89
CA ILE A 250 -21.13 9.07 19.23
C ILE A 250 -19.96 8.12 18.94
N CYS A 251 -19.54 8.03 17.69
CA CYS A 251 -18.34 7.31 17.29
C CYS A 251 -17.22 8.28 16.97
N ILE A 252 -16.00 7.96 17.40
CA ILE A 252 -14.79 8.73 17.11
C ILE A 252 -13.90 7.86 16.24
N LEU A 253 -13.45 8.42 15.12
CA LEU A 253 -12.65 7.68 14.15
C LEU A 253 -11.62 8.57 13.46
N ASN A 254 -10.35 8.22 13.61
CA ASN A 254 -9.31 8.70 12.73
C ASN A 254 -9.41 7.98 11.37
N ILE A 255 -10.00 8.65 10.37
CA ILE A 255 -10.38 8.01 9.09
C ILE A 255 -9.22 7.96 8.10
N ARG A 256 -8.13 8.71 8.32
CA ARG A 256 -6.92 8.76 7.46
C ARG A 256 -7.17 8.96 5.95
N SER A 257 -8.34 9.47 5.59
CA SER A 257 -8.79 10.03 4.31
C SER A 257 -10.27 9.69 4.12
N PHE A 258 -11.14 10.69 4.22
CA PHE A 258 -12.56 10.48 4.00
C PHE A 258 -12.84 9.96 2.59
N LYS A 259 -12.21 10.54 1.55
CA LYS A 259 -12.46 10.14 0.15
C LYS A 259 -12.20 8.66 -0.10
N LYS A 260 -11.17 8.09 0.52
CA LYS A 260 -10.81 6.68 0.35
C LYS A 260 -11.79 5.74 1.05
N HIS A 261 -12.20 6.10 2.26
CA HIS A 261 -12.92 5.19 3.17
C HIS A 261 -14.40 5.54 3.37
N SER A 262 -14.91 6.54 2.65
CA SER A 262 -16.30 6.98 2.74
C SER A 262 -17.31 5.86 2.48
N LEU A 263 -17.02 4.98 1.51
CA LEU A 263 -17.86 3.83 1.20
C LEU A 263 -17.78 2.75 2.28
N ASP A 264 -16.62 2.56 2.92
CA ASP A 264 -16.45 1.61 4.02
C ASP A 264 -17.25 2.07 5.24
N LEU A 265 -17.23 3.37 5.54
CA LEU A 265 -17.94 3.96 6.67
C LEU A 265 -19.46 3.77 6.59
N ILE A 266 -20.04 3.80 5.39
CA ILE A 266 -21.47 3.58 5.19
C ILE A 266 -21.84 2.11 5.24
N ASN A 267 -20.98 1.24 4.72
CA ASN A 267 -21.25 -0.20 4.69
C ASN A 267 -20.89 -0.89 6.01
N ASP A 268 -20.18 -0.20 6.91
CA ASP A 268 -19.91 -0.74 8.23
C ASP A 268 -21.20 -0.80 9.08
N PRO A 269 -21.56 -1.98 9.61
CA PRO A 269 -22.84 -2.19 10.29
C PRO A 269 -22.92 -1.52 11.66
N ILE A 270 -21.79 -1.08 12.23
CA ILE A 270 -21.72 -0.35 13.50
C ILE A 270 -21.75 1.16 13.19
N LEU A 271 -20.84 1.64 12.32
CA LEU A 271 -20.71 3.08 12.04
C LEU A 271 -21.98 3.66 11.41
N SER A 272 -22.63 2.94 10.50
CA SER A 272 -23.91 3.37 9.90
C SER A 272 -25.05 3.53 10.91
N LYS A 273 -25.01 2.81 12.03
CA LYS A 273 -26.01 2.88 13.08
C LYS A 273 -25.78 4.03 14.06
N CYS A 274 -24.56 4.55 14.19
CA CYS A 274 -24.25 5.66 15.09
C CYS A 274 -25.05 6.93 14.76
N ASP A 275 -25.36 7.75 15.76
CA ASP A 275 -26.06 9.02 15.57
C ASP A 275 -25.12 10.14 15.12
N ILE A 276 -23.90 10.12 15.65
CA ILE A 276 -22.81 11.03 15.27
C ILE A 276 -21.54 10.25 14.97
N LEU A 277 -20.86 10.63 13.90
CA LEU A 277 -19.51 10.21 13.54
C LEU A 277 -18.57 11.42 13.59
N ALA A 278 -17.69 11.45 14.57
CA ALA A 278 -16.67 12.47 14.75
C ALA A 278 -15.35 11.99 14.12
N LEU A 279 -14.95 12.61 13.02
CA LEU A 279 -13.87 12.17 12.15
C LEU A 279 -12.65 13.08 12.25
N THR A 280 -11.48 12.49 12.47
CA THR A 280 -10.17 13.16 12.42
C THR A 280 -9.37 12.68 11.19
N GLU A 281 -8.37 13.45 10.76
CA GLU A 281 -7.58 13.21 9.53
C GLU A 281 -8.44 12.99 8.27
N THR A 282 -9.47 13.80 8.07
CA THR A 282 -10.36 13.63 6.91
C THR A 282 -9.64 13.87 5.57
N GLN A 283 -8.52 14.61 5.59
CA GLN A 283 -7.73 14.99 4.40
C GLN A 283 -8.53 15.73 3.34
N LEU A 284 -9.65 16.30 3.76
CA LEU A 284 -10.52 17.13 2.95
C LEU A 284 -9.91 18.52 2.80
N SER A 285 -10.13 19.12 1.64
CA SER A 285 -9.68 20.47 1.29
C SER A 285 -10.84 21.30 0.76
N SER A 286 -10.72 22.63 0.92
CA SER A 286 -11.76 23.60 0.56
C SER A 286 -12.21 23.55 -0.91
N ASN A 287 -11.39 22.96 -1.79
CA ASN A 287 -11.69 22.80 -3.22
C ASN A 287 -12.63 21.63 -3.53
N VAL A 288 -13.00 20.81 -2.54
CA VAL A 288 -13.89 19.66 -2.73
C VAL A 288 -15.31 20.06 -2.36
N GLU A 289 -16.20 20.06 -3.35
CA GLU A 289 -17.61 20.41 -3.15
C GLU A 289 -18.33 19.42 -2.21
N ASN A 290 -19.23 19.94 -1.37
CA ASN A 290 -20.01 19.14 -0.43
C ASN A 290 -21.05 18.24 -1.13
N CYS A 291 -21.39 18.52 -2.39
CA CYS A 291 -22.42 17.80 -3.14
C CYS A 291 -22.07 16.31 -3.36
N GLU A 292 -20.82 16.01 -3.73
CA GLU A 292 -20.33 14.63 -3.90
C GLU A 292 -20.35 13.84 -2.59
N MET A 293 -20.15 14.55 -1.47
CA MET A 293 -20.02 13.95 -0.14
C MET A 293 -21.37 13.63 0.49
N ASN A 294 -22.36 14.52 0.33
CA ASN A 294 -23.73 14.29 0.77
C ASN A 294 -24.41 13.16 -0.03
N LEU A 295 -24.02 12.97 -1.30
CA LEU A 295 -24.46 11.82 -2.11
C LEU A 295 -23.97 10.48 -1.55
N ILE A 296 -22.78 10.48 -0.94
CA ILE A 296 -22.18 9.31 -0.32
C ILE A 296 -22.85 9.09 1.04
N LEU A 297 -22.87 10.09 1.92
CA LEU A 297 -23.45 10.05 3.27
C LEU A 297 -24.99 10.22 3.28
N LYS A 298 -25.74 9.36 2.58
CA LYS A 298 -27.19 9.52 2.38
C LYS A 298 -28.01 9.78 3.65
N ASP A 299 -27.59 9.22 4.79
CA ASP A 299 -28.31 9.31 6.07
C ASP A 299 -27.68 10.31 7.06
N PHE A 300 -26.57 10.96 6.69
CA PHE A 300 -25.85 11.89 7.56
C PHE A 300 -25.67 13.27 6.92
N SER A 301 -25.96 14.30 7.70
CA SER A 301 -25.51 15.66 7.43
C SER A 301 -24.04 15.82 7.81
N LEU A 302 -23.28 16.61 7.05
CA LEU A 302 -21.84 16.80 7.24
C LEU A 302 -21.53 18.25 7.65
N HIS A 303 -20.90 18.42 8.81
CA HIS A 303 -20.21 19.65 9.19
C HIS A 303 -18.70 19.41 9.18
N ARG A 304 -17.94 20.17 8.38
CA ARG A 304 -16.50 19.98 8.20
C ARG A 304 -15.72 21.23 8.52
N GLN A 305 -14.54 21.03 9.08
CA GLN A 305 -13.55 22.06 9.33
C GLN A 305 -12.26 21.67 8.60
N ASP A 306 -12.06 22.26 7.43
CA ASP A 306 -10.86 22.03 6.64
C ASP A 306 -9.71 22.89 7.15
N HIS A 307 -8.55 22.28 7.34
CA HIS A 307 -7.37 23.03 7.69
C HIS A 307 -6.78 23.70 6.45
N HIS A 308 -6.44 25.00 6.56
CA HIS A 308 -6.06 25.83 5.41
C HIS A 308 -4.74 25.40 4.72
N SER A 309 -3.75 24.92 5.48
CA SER A 309 -2.43 24.52 4.96
C SER A 309 -2.16 23.02 5.01
N ASP A 310 -2.52 22.35 6.10
CA ASP A 310 -2.27 20.92 6.31
C ASP A 310 -3.57 20.12 6.35
N LYS A 311 -3.97 19.54 5.21
CA LYS A 311 -5.18 18.71 5.10
C LYS A 311 -5.25 17.56 6.12
N PHE A 312 -4.12 17.09 6.66
CA PHE A 312 -4.11 16.02 7.66
C PHE A 312 -4.67 16.47 9.02
N LEU A 313 -4.83 17.77 9.23
CA LEU A 313 -5.45 18.34 10.44
C LEU A 313 -6.97 18.56 10.29
N SER A 314 -7.55 18.34 9.10
CA SER A 314 -8.96 18.57 8.84
C SER A 314 -9.87 17.64 9.66
N LEU A 315 -10.94 18.21 10.21
CA LEU A 315 -11.93 17.56 11.08
C LEU A 315 -13.30 17.52 10.41
N ALA A 316 -14.13 16.56 10.77
CA ALA A 316 -15.54 16.57 10.40
C ALA A 316 -16.43 15.91 11.45
N VAL A 317 -17.69 16.33 11.49
CA VAL A 317 -18.75 15.73 12.29
C VAL A 317 -19.88 15.39 11.33
N CYS A 318 -20.20 14.10 11.21
CA CYS A 318 -21.36 13.62 10.47
C CYS A 318 -22.46 13.29 11.47
N TYR A 319 -23.69 13.72 11.24
CA TYR A 319 -24.80 13.51 12.19
C TYR A 319 -26.12 13.22 11.47
N LYS A 320 -26.97 12.40 12.08
CA LYS A 320 -28.29 12.04 11.53
C LYS A 320 -29.29 13.18 11.69
N GLU A 321 -30.40 13.12 10.94
CA GLU A 321 -31.48 14.13 11.00
C GLU A 321 -32.13 14.29 12.38
N THR A 322 -32.02 13.27 13.24
CA THR A 322 -32.51 13.32 14.63
C THR A 322 -31.72 14.29 15.53
N VAL A 323 -30.56 14.73 15.04
CA VAL A 323 -29.59 15.55 15.76
C VAL A 323 -29.47 16.92 15.10
N THR A 324 -29.56 17.97 15.89
CA THR A 324 -29.26 19.34 15.44
C THR A 324 -27.95 19.80 16.05
N LEU A 325 -27.08 20.37 15.21
CA LEU A 325 -25.76 20.83 15.62
C LEU A 325 -25.73 22.37 15.59
N ASN A 326 -25.45 22.98 16.74
CA ASN A 326 -25.47 24.43 16.96
C ASN A 326 -24.12 24.92 17.54
N GLU A 327 -23.94 26.24 17.58
CA GLU A 327 -22.81 26.91 18.26
C GLU A 327 -21.43 26.32 17.93
N THR A 328 -21.14 26.16 16.64
CA THR A 328 -19.86 25.64 16.18
C THR A 328 -18.76 26.68 16.26
N GLU A 329 -17.63 26.32 16.86
CA GLU A 329 -16.46 27.19 16.98
C GLU A 329 -15.17 26.37 16.77
N TYR A 330 -14.24 26.90 15.96
CA TYR A 330 -12.97 26.24 15.68
C TYR A 330 -11.80 26.97 16.36
N PHE A 331 -11.02 26.23 17.13
CA PHE A 331 -9.82 26.69 17.83
C PHE A 331 -8.57 26.19 17.11
N SER A 332 -7.97 27.06 16.29
CA SER A 332 -6.78 26.72 15.50
C SER A 332 -5.52 26.48 16.35
N SER A 333 -5.46 26.98 17.58
CA SER A 333 -4.31 26.82 18.48
C SER A 333 -4.07 25.37 18.89
N ILE A 334 -5.14 24.59 19.05
CA ILE A 334 -5.09 23.17 19.44
C ILE A 334 -5.71 22.23 18.40
N ASN A 335 -6.10 22.76 17.25
CA ASN A 335 -6.88 22.04 16.23
C ASN A 335 -8.10 21.35 16.82
N GLY A 336 -9.01 22.17 17.35
CA GLY A 336 -10.21 21.72 18.05
C GLY A 336 -11.49 22.31 17.51
N LEU A 337 -12.51 21.50 17.35
CA LEU A 337 -13.85 21.90 16.90
C LEU A 337 -14.84 21.71 18.05
N LYS A 338 -15.34 22.81 18.59
CA LYS A 338 -16.45 22.83 19.55
C LYS A 338 -17.77 22.87 18.82
N PHE A 339 -18.75 22.15 19.33
CA PHE A 339 -20.13 22.16 18.84
C PHE A 339 -21.09 21.73 19.95
N VAL A 340 -22.33 22.22 19.89
CA VAL A 340 -23.40 21.84 20.82
C VAL A 340 -24.40 20.95 20.08
N ILE A 341 -24.67 19.79 20.65
CA ILE A 341 -25.60 18.79 20.13
C ILE A 341 -26.95 18.96 20.81
N TYR A 342 -28.02 19.04 20.03
CA TYR A 342 -29.40 18.98 20.51
C TYR A 342 -30.11 17.74 19.97
N ILE A 343 -30.67 16.93 20.87
CA ILE A 343 -31.39 15.70 20.53
C ILE A 343 -32.89 15.98 20.62
N SER A 344 -33.56 15.92 19.47
CA SER A 344 -34.96 16.30 19.25
C SER A 344 -36.01 15.48 20.02
N GLY A 345 -35.62 14.43 20.76
CA GLY A 345 -36.52 13.59 21.57
C GLY A 345 -36.48 13.82 23.10
N ASN A 346 -35.35 14.25 23.65
CA ASN A 346 -35.10 14.23 25.10
C ASN A 346 -34.77 15.60 25.73
N ASN A 347 -34.85 16.70 24.96
CA ASN A 347 -34.42 18.06 25.39
C ASN A 347 -33.01 18.07 26.00
N LEU A 348 -32.14 17.17 25.56
CA LEU A 348 -30.77 17.06 26.03
C LEU A 348 -29.86 17.90 25.13
N SER A 349 -29.08 18.79 25.76
CA SER A 349 -28.04 19.58 25.12
C SER A 349 -26.68 19.19 25.68
N LEU A 350 -25.74 18.80 24.81
CA LEU A 350 -24.37 18.47 25.21
C LEU A 350 -23.37 19.33 24.43
N SER A 351 -22.48 20.00 25.15
CA SER A 351 -21.35 20.72 24.56
C SER A 351 -20.18 19.76 24.35
N CYS A 352 -19.71 19.61 23.12
CA CYS A 352 -18.66 18.68 22.73
C CYS A 352 -17.46 19.42 22.14
N LEU A 353 -16.26 18.90 22.38
CA LEU A 353 -15.01 19.38 21.79
C LEU A 353 -14.26 18.21 21.13
N LEU A 354 -14.27 18.18 19.80
CA LEU A 354 -13.49 17.24 18.99
C LEU A 354 -12.08 17.78 18.75
N LEU A 355 -11.05 17.02 19.11
CA LEU A 355 -9.65 17.41 18.97
C LEU A 355 -8.87 16.44 18.08
N TYR A 356 -7.89 16.96 17.36
CA TYR A 356 -6.85 16.13 16.75
C TYR A 356 -5.49 16.79 16.90
N ARG A 357 -4.58 16.12 17.61
CA ARG A 357 -3.18 16.56 17.71
C ARG A 357 -2.30 15.64 16.88
N LYS A 358 -1.56 16.21 15.94
CA LYS A 358 -0.57 15.48 15.13
C LYS A 358 0.59 14.95 15.98
N HIS A 359 1.05 13.74 15.68
CA HIS A 359 2.24 13.16 16.30
C HIS A 359 3.46 14.08 16.16
N GLY A 360 4.19 14.30 17.26
CA GLY A 360 5.36 15.18 17.32
C GLY A 360 5.07 16.67 17.60
N GLY A 361 3.81 17.07 17.76
CA GLY A 361 3.46 18.43 18.20
C GLY A 361 3.88 18.73 19.64
N ASN A 362 3.99 20.01 20.01
CA ASN A 362 4.34 20.42 21.38
C ASN A 362 3.20 20.11 22.35
N ILE A 363 3.42 19.16 23.27
CA ILE A 363 2.40 18.70 24.24
C ILE A 363 2.03 19.82 25.23
N GLN A 364 3.01 20.57 25.74
CA GLN A 364 2.76 21.62 26.73
C GLN A 364 1.92 22.76 26.16
N GLN A 365 2.20 23.17 24.92
CA GLN A 365 1.39 24.19 24.23
C GLN A 365 -0.04 23.70 23.98
N PHE A 366 -0.21 22.43 23.60
CA PHE A 366 -1.52 21.83 23.43
C PHE A 366 -2.32 21.81 24.75
N ILE A 367 -1.70 21.37 25.85
CA ILE A 367 -2.33 21.33 27.18
C ILE A 367 -2.69 22.74 27.67
N ALA A 368 -1.80 23.73 27.49
CA ALA A 368 -2.07 25.11 27.88
C ALA A 368 -3.23 25.73 27.07
N GLY A 369 -3.29 25.45 25.76
CA GLY A 369 -4.42 25.87 24.93
C GLY A 369 -5.73 25.20 25.33
N LEU A 370 -5.67 23.91 25.70
CA LEU A 370 -6.81 23.16 26.19
C LEU A 370 -7.33 23.72 27.52
N ASP A 371 -6.45 24.01 28.49
CA ASP A 371 -6.81 24.65 29.76
C ASP A 371 -7.53 25.99 29.55
N TYR A 372 -7.01 26.85 28.65
CA TYR A 372 -7.65 28.12 28.30
C TYR A 372 -9.07 27.91 27.75
N ILE A 373 -9.26 26.95 26.84
CA ILE A 373 -10.55 26.69 26.20
C ILE A 373 -11.55 26.12 27.21
N ILE A 374 -11.17 25.14 28.03
CA ILE A 374 -12.07 24.53 29.02
C ILE A 374 -12.49 25.56 30.10
N ARG A 375 -11.62 26.50 30.46
CA ARG A 375 -11.98 27.56 31.41
C ARG A 375 -12.84 28.66 30.79
N SER A 376 -12.73 28.88 29.48
CA SER A 376 -13.45 29.94 28.76
C SER A 376 -14.79 29.47 28.19
N CYS A 377 -14.91 28.18 27.89
CA CYS A 377 -16.10 27.56 27.30
C CYS A 377 -16.64 26.48 28.22
N ASP A 378 -17.96 26.43 28.37
CA ASP A 378 -18.61 25.30 29.02
C ASP A 378 -18.64 24.09 28.07
N ILE A 379 -17.91 23.03 28.41
CA ILE A 379 -17.74 21.83 27.58
C ILE A 379 -18.07 20.61 28.44
N ASP A 380 -18.89 19.69 27.94
CA ASP A 380 -19.31 18.52 28.70
C ASP A 380 -18.47 17.29 28.38
N ILE A 381 -18.11 17.14 27.11
CA ILE A 381 -17.37 15.99 26.57
C ILE A 381 -16.24 16.48 25.68
N ILE A 382 -15.02 16.02 25.94
CA ILE A 382 -13.83 16.31 25.14
C ILE A 382 -13.31 14.99 24.59
N PHE A 383 -13.11 14.88 23.29
CA PHE A 383 -12.67 13.63 22.69
C PHE A 383 -11.91 13.81 21.40
N GLY A 384 -11.19 12.76 21.00
CA GLY A 384 -10.46 12.71 19.74
C GLY A 384 -9.12 12.01 19.87
N ASP A 385 -8.31 12.11 18.82
CA ASP A 385 -6.97 11.50 18.77
C ASP A 385 -5.92 12.53 19.16
N PHE A 386 -5.38 12.37 20.37
CA PHE A 386 -4.44 13.32 20.95
C PHE A 386 -2.99 12.97 20.60
N ASN A 387 -2.73 11.76 20.07
CA ASN A 387 -1.40 11.20 19.91
C ASN A 387 -0.54 11.36 21.18
N ILE A 388 -1.15 11.22 22.35
CA ILE A 388 -0.51 11.18 23.68
C ILE A 388 -0.89 9.83 24.27
N ASP A 389 0.06 9.02 24.70
CA ASP A 389 -0.27 7.72 25.26
C ASP A 389 -0.75 7.84 26.71
N TYR A 390 -2.00 7.49 26.97
CA TYR A 390 -2.59 7.60 28.30
C TYR A 390 -1.85 6.78 29.36
N PHE A 391 -1.34 5.60 28.99
CA PHE A 391 -0.62 4.69 29.89
C PHE A 391 0.85 5.08 30.11
N ASN A 392 1.39 6.00 29.31
CA ASN A 392 2.75 6.49 29.47
C ASN A 392 2.77 7.75 30.32
N ASP A 393 3.11 7.60 31.60
CA ASP A 393 3.09 8.68 32.58
C ASP A 393 4.05 9.84 32.24
N ASN A 394 5.12 9.59 31.48
CA ASN A 394 6.07 10.65 31.09
C ASN A 394 5.47 11.69 30.13
N SER A 395 4.50 11.29 29.30
CA SER A 395 3.86 12.18 28.32
C SER A 395 2.49 12.70 28.77
N ASN A 396 1.83 11.99 29.68
CA ASN A 396 0.42 12.22 30.02
C ASN A 396 0.19 12.82 31.42
N SER A 397 1.22 12.90 32.28
CA SER A 397 1.08 13.43 33.65
C SER A 397 0.40 14.80 33.70
N SER A 398 0.86 15.75 32.89
CA SER A 398 0.28 17.11 32.83
C SER A 398 -1.17 17.14 32.34
N LEU A 399 -1.56 16.20 31.46
CA LEU A 399 -2.94 16.13 30.97
C LEU A 399 -3.87 15.48 32.02
N LYS A 400 -3.38 14.46 32.75
CA LYS A 400 -4.09 13.86 33.91
C LYS A 400 -4.31 14.92 35.00
N GLU A 401 -3.27 15.64 35.39
CA GLU A 401 -3.35 16.72 36.39
C GLU A 401 -4.35 17.81 35.98
N LEU A 402 -4.32 18.23 34.70
CA LEU A 402 -5.29 19.20 34.18
C LEU A 402 -6.73 18.68 34.28
N ALA A 403 -6.97 17.45 33.80
CA ALA A 403 -8.30 16.84 33.81
C ALA A 403 -8.83 16.69 35.25
N GLU A 404 -8.01 16.21 36.19
CA GLU A 404 -8.35 16.10 37.61
C GLU A 404 -8.67 17.47 38.22
N SER A 405 -7.87 18.50 37.91
CA SER A 405 -8.08 19.86 38.43
C SER A 405 -9.39 20.50 37.96
N LEU A 406 -9.92 20.04 36.82
CA LEU A 406 -11.14 20.55 36.19
C LEU A 406 -12.33 19.58 36.33
N ASN A 407 -12.20 18.52 37.13
CA ASN A 407 -13.22 17.49 37.37
C ASN A 407 -13.66 16.74 36.10
N TYR A 408 -12.72 16.37 35.24
CA TYR A 408 -12.95 15.49 34.09
C TYR A 408 -12.44 14.06 34.37
N VAL A 409 -13.20 13.07 33.90
CA VAL A 409 -12.85 11.65 33.98
C VAL A 409 -12.60 11.11 32.58
N GLN A 410 -11.47 10.43 32.40
CA GLN A 410 -11.16 9.70 31.17
C GLN A 410 -11.86 8.34 31.16
N LEU A 411 -12.74 8.11 30.17
CA LEU A 411 -13.53 6.88 30.11
C LEU A 411 -12.84 5.72 29.38
N VAL A 412 -11.94 6.00 28.43
CA VAL A 412 -11.25 4.93 27.66
C VAL A 412 -10.14 4.32 28.49
N ASN A 413 -10.29 3.04 28.83
CA ASN A 413 -9.34 2.27 29.64
C ASN A 413 -8.73 1.06 28.89
N LYS A 414 -9.00 0.92 27.59
CA LYS A 414 -8.49 -0.15 26.73
C LYS A 414 -7.64 0.44 25.60
N PRO A 415 -6.55 -0.21 25.17
CA PRO A 415 -5.74 0.24 24.04
C PRO A 415 -6.57 0.52 22.78
N THR A 416 -6.43 1.72 22.23
CA THR A 416 -7.04 2.08 20.94
C THR A 416 -6.08 1.79 19.78
N PHE A 417 -4.77 1.74 20.05
CA PHE A 417 -3.76 1.26 19.10
C PHE A 417 -3.22 -0.11 19.53
N ILE A 418 -3.90 -1.17 19.07
CA ILE A 418 -3.72 -2.55 19.55
C ILE A 418 -2.28 -3.07 19.37
N SER A 419 -1.58 -2.67 18.31
CA SER A 419 -0.24 -3.18 18.01
C SER A 419 0.86 -2.72 18.98
N SER A 420 0.71 -1.56 19.61
CA SER A 420 1.64 -1.11 20.67
C SER A 420 1.07 -1.24 22.08
N GLY A 421 -0.26 -1.41 22.20
CA GLY A 421 -0.95 -1.39 23.50
C GLY A 421 -1.20 0.02 24.05
N SER A 422 -1.00 1.08 23.26
CA SER A 422 -1.22 2.47 23.70
C SER A 422 -2.67 2.92 23.55
N VAL A 423 -3.05 3.92 24.36
CA VAL A 423 -4.34 4.63 24.26
C VAL A 423 -4.05 6.03 23.77
N LEU A 424 -4.40 6.30 22.51
CA LEU A 424 -4.16 7.58 21.84
C LEU A 424 -5.46 8.37 21.61
N ASP A 425 -6.59 7.67 21.64
CA ASP A 425 -7.92 8.25 21.50
C ASP A 425 -8.51 8.47 22.90
N HIS A 426 -8.72 9.74 23.24
CA HIS A 426 -9.17 10.15 24.57
C HIS A 426 -10.65 10.53 24.54
N VAL A 427 -11.33 10.36 25.68
CA VAL A 427 -12.73 10.71 25.91
C VAL A 427 -12.86 11.14 27.37
N TYR A 428 -12.71 12.44 27.59
CA TYR A 428 -12.85 13.09 28.88
C TYR A 428 -14.27 13.62 29.05
N VAL A 429 -14.88 13.33 30.18
CA VAL A 429 -16.26 13.71 30.49
C VAL A 429 -16.32 14.40 31.84
N LYS A 430 -17.12 15.46 31.99
CA LYS A 430 -17.35 16.08 33.29
C LYS A 430 -17.88 15.07 34.31
N GLN A 431 -17.35 15.13 35.54
CA GLN A 431 -17.75 14.24 36.64
C GLN A 431 -19.27 14.21 36.89
N SER A 432 -19.98 15.32 36.64
CA SER A 432 -21.44 15.44 36.83
C SER A 432 -22.26 14.52 35.93
N ILE A 433 -21.76 14.18 34.73
CA ILE A 433 -22.46 13.36 33.74
C ILE A 433 -21.78 12.01 33.50
N CYS A 434 -20.65 11.74 34.17
CA CYS A 434 -19.85 10.52 34.00
C CYS A 434 -20.67 9.22 34.17
N ASN A 435 -21.63 9.18 35.11
CA ASN A 435 -22.45 7.99 35.36
C ASN A 435 -23.50 7.72 34.27
N THR A 436 -23.69 8.65 33.34
CA THR A 436 -24.67 8.54 32.24
C THR A 436 -24.04 8.18 30.90
N ILE A 437 -22.70 8.15 30.83
CA ILE A 437 -21.95 7.92 29.59
C ILE A 437 -21.13 6.64 29.73
N GLU A 438 -21.27 5.76 28.75
CA GLU A 438 -20.45 4.57 28.58
C GLU A 438 -19.51 4.74 27.38
N ALA A 439 -18.23 4.40 27.54
CA ALA A 439 -17.26 4.43 26.45
C ALA A 439 -16.76 3.02 26.13
N ASN A 440 -16.83 2.64 24.86
CA ASN A 440 -16.41 1.33 24.37
C ASN A 440 -15.48 1.49 23.17
N VAL A 441 -14.45 0.65 23.10
CA VAL A 441 -13.50 0.63 21.97
C VAL A 441 -13.94 -0.42 20.96
N VAL A 442 -14.29 0.04 19.75
CA VAL A 442 -14.72 -0.82 18.63
C VAL A 442 -13.59 -0.98 17.63
N LYS A 443 -13.41 -2.20 17.11
CA LYS A 443 -12.51 -2.45 15.97
C LYS A 443 -13.30 -2.30 14.68
N CYS A 444 -12.95 -1.30 13.87
CA CYS A 444 -13.49 -1.12 12.52
C CYS A 444 -12.45 -1.55 11.48
N ILE A 445 -12.88 -2.20 10.39
CA ILE A 445 -12.01 -2.57 9.28
C ILE A 445 -12.42 -1.71 8.07
N LEU A 446 -11.61 -0.70 7.77
CA LEU A 446 -11.72 0.11 6.55
C LEU A 446 -10.70 -0.45 5.54
N PHE A 447 -11.12 -0.67 4.29
CA PHE A 447 -10.32 -1.38 3.28
C PHE A 447 -9.56 -0.44 2.33
#